data_AF-A0A7V8YMK2-F1
#
_entry.id   AF-A0A7V8YMK2-F1
#
_cell.length_a   1.000
_cell.length_b   1.000
_cell.length_c   1.000
_cell.angle_alpha   90.00
_cell.angle_beta   90.00
_cell.angle_gamma   90.00
#
_symmetry.space_group_name_H-M   'P 1'
#
loop_
_entity.id
_entity.type
_entity.pdbx_description
1 polymer ?
#
loop_
_entity_poly.entity_id
_entity_poly.type
_entity_poly.pdbx_seq_one_letter_code
_entity_poly.pdbx_strand_id
1 'polypeptide(L)' 'MRVLLRNPRREVEVPGPLTVAALLARLDLNPESVLVICGDTLVTRDARLADRDTVEIRPVMSGGAA' A
#
# COMPACT_ATOMS: atom_id res chain seq x y z
N MET A 1 3.73 11.36 3.19
CA MET A 1 3.28 10.02 3.64
C MET A 1 4.38 9.04 3.34
N ARG A 2 4.71 8.17 4.29
CA ARG A 2 5.81 7.20 4.16
C ARG A 2 5.26 5.86 3.71
N VAL A 3 5.76 5.32 2.60
CA VAL A 3 5.24 4.08 2.02
C VAL A 3 6.33 3.02 2.01
N LEU A 4 6.07 1.89 2.66
CA LEU A 4 6.94 0.73 2.74
C LEU A 4 6.42 -0.37 1.83
N LEU A 5 7.10 -0.61 0.71
CA LEU A 5 6.84 -1.75 -0.16
C LEU A 5 7.62 -2.95 0.36
N ARG A 6 6.95 -4.09 0.56
CA ARG A 6 7.61 -5.36 0.91
C ARG A 6 7.77 -6.22 -0.33
N ASN A 7 8.95 -6.86 -0.44
CA ASN A 7 9.31 -7.83 -1.48
C ASN A 7 9.31 -7.29 -2.93
N PRO A 8 10.36 -6.54 -3.35
CA PRO A 8 11.56 -6.18 -2.60
C PRO A 8 11.31 -5.05 -1.59
N ARG A 9 12.08 -5.02 -0.51
CA ARG A 9 11.95 -3.96 0.51
C ARG A 9 12.38 -2.61 -0.07
N ARG A 10 11.45 -1.67 -0.16
CA ARG A 10 11.71 -0.29 -0.61
C ARG A 10 10.86 0.67 0.20
N GLU A 11 11.45 1.81 0.56
CA GLU A 11 10.75 2.92 1.18
C GLU A 11 10.66 4.07 0.19
N VAL A 12 9.48 4.67 0.06
CA VAL A 12 9.25 5.84 -0.79
C VAL A 12 8.40 6.86 -0.07
N GLU A 13 8.72 8.14 -0.26
CA GLU A 13 7.86 9.23 0.16
C GLU A 13 6.86 9.55 -0.95
N VAL A 14 5.58 9.62 -0.58
CA VAL A 14 4.50 10.02 -1.48
C VAL A 14 3.81 11.25 -0.87
N PRO A 15 3.62 12.34 -1.65
CA PRO A 15 2.86 13.50 -1.18
C PRO A 15 1.39 13.11 -0.98
N GLY A 16 0.86 13.41 0.21
CA GLY A 16 -0.56 13.26 0.55
C GLY A 16 -1.35 14.56 0.36
N PRO A 17 -2.65 14.60 0.72
CA PRO A 17 -3.50 13.47 1.10
C PRO A 17 -4.13 12.82 -0.13
N LEU A 18 -4.22 11.49 -0.17
CA LEU A 18 -4.85 10.75 -1.27
C LEU A 18 -5.52 9.45 -0.81
N THR A 19 -6.26 8.80 -1.70
CA THR A 19 -6.88 7.50 -1.41
C THR A 19 -5.91 6.35 -1.66
N VAL A 20 -6.15 5.20 -1.03
CA VAL A 20 -5.39 3.97 -1.30
C VAL A 20 -5.39 3.63 -2.80
N ALA A 21 -6.53 3.75 -3.49
CA ALA A 21 -6.62 3.53 -4.93
C ALA A 21 -5.68 4.45 -5.74
N ALA A 22 -5.63 5.75 -5.40
CA ALA A 22 -4.75 6.70 -6.06
C ALA A 22 -3.27 6.40 -5.77
N LEU A 23 -2.96 5.90 -4.56
CA LEU A 23 -1.59 5.51 -4.17
C LEU A 23 -1.12 4.33 -5.03
N LEU A 24 -1.94 3.29 -5.11
CA LEU A 24 -1.61 2.08 -5.87
C LEU A 24 -1.48 2.38 -7.37
N ALA A 25 -2.38 3.21 -7.93
CA ALA A 25 -2.26 3.67 -9.31
C ALA A 25 -0.97 4.46 -9.56
N ARG A 26 -0.56 5.34 -8.63
CA ARG A 26 0.68 6.12 -8.74
C ARG A 26 1.94 5.25 -8.68
N LEU A 27 1.88 4.14 -7.96
CA LEU A 27 2.96 3.17 -7.82
C LEU A 27 2.91 2.05 -8.87
N ASP A 28 1.94 2.10 -9.79
CA ASP A 28 1.68 1.08 -10.81
C ASP A 28 1.50 -0.34 -10.21
N LEU A 29 0.78 -0.41 -9.09
CA LEU A 29 0.52 -1.65 -8.36
C LEU A 29 -0.89 -2.14 -8.61
N ASN A 30 -1.02 -3.44 -8.92
CA ASN A 30 -2.32 -4.08 -9.03
C ASN A 30 -2.95 -4.20 -7.64
N PRO A 31 -4.11 -3.58 -7.38
CA PRO A 31 -4.73 -3.59 -6.07
C PRO A 31 -5.31 -4.96 -5.68
N GLU A 32 -5.47 -5.89 -6.62
CA GLU A 32 -5.82 -7.31 -6.34
C GLU A 32 -4.61 -8.11 -5.85
N SER A 33 -3.38 -7.66 -6.13
CA SER A 33 -2.15 -8.37 -5.78
C SER A 33 -1.48 -7.86 -4.51
N VAL A 34 -2.06 -6.88 -3.82
CA VAL A 34 -1.48 -6.28 -2.61
C VAL A 34 -2.50 -6.00 -1.52
N LEU A 35 -2.04 -6.10 -0.28
CA LEU A 35 -2.70 -5.60 0.92
C LEU A 35 -2.07 -4.27 1.32
N VAL A 36 -2.91 -3.32 1.73
CA VAL A 36 -2.48 -2.00 2.19
C VAL A 36 -2.81 -1.85 3.66
N ILE A 37 -1.79 -1.56 4.46
CA ILE A 37 -1.88 -1.39 5.90
C ILE A 37 -1.47 0.04 6.22
N CYS A 38 -2.29 0.77 6.97
CA CYS A 38 -1.98 2.11 7.45
C CYS A 38 -1.77 2.06 8.98
N GLY A 39 -0.55 2.33 9.44
CA GLY A 39 -0.15 2.02 10.81
C GLY A 39 -0.28 0.51 11.07
N ASP A 40 -1.26 0.14 11.89
CA ASP A 40 -1.54 -1.25 12.28
C ASP A 40 -2.87 -1.78 11.71
N THR A 41 -3.52 -1.01 10.84
CA THR A 41 -4.87 -1.30 10.34
C THR A 41 -4.86 -1.65 8.85
N LEU A 42 -5.47 -2.78 8.48
CA LEU A 42 -5.75 -3.11 7.08
C LEU A 42 -6.83 -2.17 6.53
N VAL A 43 -6.54 -1.48 5.43
CA VAL A 43 -7.43 -0.48 4.84
C VAL A 43 -7.95 -0.89 3.48
N THR A 44 -9.16 -0.46 3.15
CA THR A 44 -9.80 -0.66 1.85
C THR A 44 -9.32 0.36 0.82
N ARG A 45 -9.64 0.13 -0.46
CA ARG A 45 -9.16 0.97 -1.59
C ARG A 45 -9.67 2.41 -1.55
N ASP A 46 -10.80 2.64 -0.94
CA ASP A 46 -11.46 3.94 -0.78
C ASP A 46 -10.99 4.70 0.48
N ALA A 47 -10.22 4.06 1.36
CA ALA A 47 -9.67 4.71 2.54
C ALA A 47 -8.77 5.90 2.16
N ARG A 48 -8.91 7.00 2.92
CA ARG A 48 -8.06 8.19 2.79
C ARG A 48 -6.81 8.03 3.64
N LEU A 49 -5.68 8.40 3.06
CA LEU A 49 -4.37 8.41 3.68
C LEU A 49 -3.91 9.87 3.84
N ALA A 50 -3.50 10.22 5.05
CA ALA A 50 -3.00 11.53 5.42
C ALA A 50 -1.49 11.67 5.16
N ASP A 51 -1.01 12.91 5.10
CA ASP A 51 0.38 13.23 4.77
C ASP A 51 1.39 12.63 5.74
N ARG A 52 0.98 12.41 6.99
CA ARG A 52 1.84 11.87 8.05
C ARG A 52 1.67 10.36 8.27
N ASP A 53 0.84 9.72 7.46
CA ASP A 53 0.61 8.28 7.60
C ASP A 53 1.85 7.48 7.20
N THR A 54 2.01 6.35 7.88
CA THR A 54 2.92 5.28 7.49
C THR A 54 2.10 4.16 6.89
N VAL A 55 2.33 3.90 5.60
CA VAL A 55 1.59 2.92 4.81
C VAL A 55 2.53 1.79 4.44
N GLU A 56 2.09 0.57 4.67
CA GLU A 56 2.78 -0.64 4.27
C GLU A 56 2.00 -1.35 3.17
N ILE A 57 2.69 -1.72 2.10
CA ILE A 57 2.14 -2.46 0.97
C ILE A 57 2.79 -3.84 0.97
N ARG A 58 1.97 -4.87 1.13
CA ARG A 58 2.39 -6.28 1.16
C ARG A 58 1.81 -7.02 -0.05
N PRO A 59 2.61 -7.73 -0.84
CA PRO A 59 2.05 -8.59 -1.89
C PRO A 59 1.27 -9.74 -1.26
N VAL A 60 0.12 -10.06 -1.86
CA VAL A 60 -0.56 -11.33 -1.59
C VAL A 60 0.15 -12.40 -2.41
N MET A 61 0.95 -13.22 -1.74
CA MET A 61 1.41 -14.46 -2.35
C MET A 61 0.22 -15.40 -2.29
N SER A 62 -0.42 -15.69 -3.42
CA SER A 62 -1.34 -16.83 -3.46
C SER A 62 -0.51 -18.05 -3.12
N GLY A 63 -0.74 -18.63 -1.94
CA GLY A 63 -0.12 -19.87 -1.50
C GLY A 63 -0.68 -21.03 -2.32
N GLY A 64 -0.39 -21.07 -3.62
CA GLY A 64 -0.63 -22.20 -4.48
C GLY A 64 0.60 -23.11 -4.47
N ALA A 65 0.93 -23.67 -3.30
CA ALA A 65 1.73 -24.88 -3.26
C ALA A 65 0.77 -26.05 -3.50
N ALA A 66 0.68 -26.49 -4.75
CA ALA A 66 0.27 -27.84 -5.09
C ALA A 66 1.53 -28.69 -5.26
#